data_AF-A0A385TYL9-F1
#
_entry.id   AF-A0A385TYL9-F1
#
_cell.length_a   1.000
_cell.length_b   1.000
_cell.length_c   1.000
_cell.angle_alpha   90.00
_cell.angle_beta   90.00
_cell.angle_gamma   90.00
#
_symmetry.space_group_name_H-M   'P 1'
#
loop_
_entity.id
_entity.type
_entity.pdbx_description
1 polymer ?
#
loop_
_entity_poly.entity_id
_entity_poly.type
_entity_poly.pdbx_seq_one_letter_code
_entity_poly.pdbx_strand_id
1 'polypeptide(L)'
;MKSLNLTTQRQAVYDVLRESHDHPTAADIMNRLVEKGYNLAYGTVYNSLRYLTDKQLIRELKLGESASRYDARTDEHQHIICEVCGKVDEVMTEVPEDWAATVAGETNYIIHHAHVVFGGVCPECQIKRKK
;
A
#
# COMPACT_ATOMS: atom_id res chain seq x y z
N MET A 1 12.97 -19.22 -9.18
CA MET A 1 11.93 -18.54 -8.37
C MET A 1 11.77 -19.35 -7.08
N LYS A 2 12.07 -18.79 -5.90
CA LYS A 2 11.77 -19.47 -4.63
C LYS A 2 10.26 -19.67 -4.58
N SER A 3 9.80 -20.92 -4.50
CA SER A 3 8.38 -21.20 -4.24
C SER A 3 8.05 -20.63 -2.88
N LEU A 4 7.26 -19.56 -2.84
CA LEU A 4 6.72 -19.06 -1.58
C LEU A 4 5.80 -20.17 -1.06
N ASN A 5 6.13 -20.77 0.09
CA ASN A 5 5.27 -21.76 0.75
C ASN A 5 4.05 -21.04 1.37
N LEU A 6 3.15 -20.58 0.51
CA LEU A 6 1.89 -19.96 0.89
C LEU A 6 0.78 -21.01 0.91
N THR A 7 -0.18 -20.84 1.80
CA THR A 7 -1.43 -21.59 1.71
C THR A 7 -2.21 -21.14 0.48
N THR A 8 -3.15 -21.95 -0.01
CA THR A 8 -3.97 -21.60 -1.17
C THR A 8 -4.67 -20.24 -1.01
N GLN A 9 -5.14 -19.92 0.20
CA GLN A 9 -5.79 -18.65 0.49
C GLN A 9 -4.81 -17.47 0.40
N ARG A 10 -3.61 -17.62 0.97
CA ARG A 10 -2.56 -16.58 0.92
C ARG A 10 -2.06 -16.38 -0.51
N GLN A 11 -1.93 -17.46 -1.26
CA GLN A 11 -1.55 -17.40 -2.67
C GLN A 11 -2.60 -16.64 -3.48
N ALA A 12 -3.90 -16.94 -3.30
CA ALA A 12 -4.98 -16.24 -3.99
C ALA A 12 -4.98 -14.72 -3.70
N VAL A 13 -4.81 -14.33 -2.43
CA VAL A 13 -4.70 -12.91 -2.03
C VAL A 13 -3.47 -12.26 -2.67
N TYR A 14 -2.33 -12.96 -2.67
CA TYR A 14 -1.09 -12.46 -3.25
C TYR A 14 -1.20 -12.28 -4.78
N ASP A 15 -1.83 -13.23 -5.47
CA ASP A 15 -2.01 -13.17 -6.92
C ASP A 15 -2.94 -12.02 -7.33
N VAL A 16 -4.02 -11.79 -6.59
CA VAL A 16 -4.89 -10.61 -6.80
C VAL A 16 -4.07 -9.32 -6.71
N LEU A 17 -3.20 -9.19 -5.71
CA LEU A 17 -2.36 -8.01 -5.58
C LEU A 17 -1.32 -7.90 -6.69
N ARG A 18 -0.68 -9.00 -7.09
CA ARG A 18 0.33 -9.01 -8.16
C ARG A 18 -0.21 -8.65 -9.53
N GLU A 19 -1.47 -8.98 -9.79
CA GLU A 19 -2.17 -8.63 -11.03
C GLU A 19 -2.81 -7.24 -10.98
N SER A 20 -2.81 -6.58 -9.81
CA SER A 20 -3.34 -5.24 -9.65
C SER A 20 -2.32 -4.21 -10.15
N HIS A 21 -2.78 -3.28 -10.99
CA HIS A 21 -2.01 -2.10 -11.41
C HIS A 21 -2.31 -0.86 -10.56
N ASP A 22 -3.16 -1.03 -9.55
CA ASP A 22 -3.56 -0.01 -8.59
C ASP A 22 -3.26 -0.48 -7.16
N HIS A 23 -3.62 0.35 -6.18
CA HIS A 23 -3.40 0.10 -4.76
C HIS A 23 -4.72 -0.24 -4.06
N PRO A 24 -5.27 -1.46 -4.21
CA PRO A 24 -6.59 -1.79 -3.71
C PRO A 24 -6.66 -1.76 -2.18
N THR A 25 -7.84 -1.41 -1.66
CA THR A 25 -8.15 -1.61 -0.24
C THR A 25 -8.42 -3.09 0.04
N ALA A 26 -8.49 -3.49 1.31
CA ALA A 26 -8.92 -4.85 1.66
C ALA A 26 -10.30 -5.19 1.07
N ALA A 27 -11.22 -4.21 1.01
CA ALA A 27 -12.55 -4.39 0.42
C ALA A 27 -12.48 -4.67 -1.09
N ASP A 28 -11.64 -3.92 -1.81
CA ASP A 28 -11.43 -4.14 -3.25
C ASP A 28 -10.82 -5.52 -3.51
N ILE A 29 -9.86 -5.96 -2.69
CA ILE A 29 -9.25 -7.28 -2.77
C ILE A 29 -10.31 -8.38 -2.56
N MET A 30 -11.19 -8.21 -1.57
CA MET A 30 -12.29 -9.15 -1.32
C MET A 30 -13.23 -9.26 -2.52
N ASN A 31 -13.60 -8.14 -3.14
CA ASN A 31 -14.45 -8.15 -4.34
C ASN A 31 -13.76 -8.88 -5.51
N ARG A 32 -12.48 -8.58 -5.76
CA ARG A 32 -11.68 -9.23 -6.81
C ARG A 32 -11.51 -10.73 -6.58
N LEU A 33 -11.38 -11.16 -5.33
CA LEU A 33 -11.31 -12.58 -4.98
C LEU A 33 -12.61 -13.31 -5.34
N VAL A 34 -13.76 -12.69 -5.05
CA VAL A 34 -15.08 -13.24 -5.39
C VAL A 34 -15.25 -13.35 -6.91
N GLU A 35 -14.83 -12.33 -7.67
CA GLU A 35 -14.85 -12.36 -9.15
C GLU A 35 -14.00 -13.50 -9.72
N LYS A 36 -12.92 -13.89 -9.03
CA LYS A 36 -12.07 -15.03 -9.37
C LYS A 36 -12.56 -16.38 -8.82
N GLY A 37 -13.73 -16.43 -8.20
CA GLY A 37 -14.34 -17.65 -7.67
C GLY A 37 -13.82 -18.07 -6.29
N TYR A 38 -13.07 -17.21 -5.59
CA TYR A 38 -12.66 -17.45 -4.21
C TYR A 38 -13.70 -16.87 -3.25
N ASN A 39 -14.21 -17.70 -2.32
CA ASN A 39 -15.07 -17.24 -1.24
C ASN A 39 -14.34 -17.36 0.10
N LEU A 40 -13.62 -16.30 0.47
CA LEU A 40 -12.86 -16.23 1.71
C LEU A 40 -13.59 -15.35 2.73
N ALA A 41 -13.61 -15.79 3.99
CA ALA A 41 -14.07 -14.95 5.08
C ALA A 41 -13.18 -13.71 5.23
N TYR A 42 -13.76 -12.58 5.65
CA TYR A 42 -13.05 -11.32 5.92
C TYR A 42 -11.78 -11.55 6.76
N GLY A 43 -11.90 -12.27 7.88
CA GLY A 43 -10.76 -12.57 8.76
C GLY A 43 -9.63 -13.33 8.06
N THR A 44 -9.95 -14.20 7.10
CA THR A 44 -8.94 -14.93 6.31
C THR A 44 -8.18 -13.99 5.38
N VAL A 45 -8.85 -13.02 4.76
CA VAL A 45 -8.22 -12.02 3.89
C VAL A 45 -7.30 -11.11 4.71
N TYR A 46 -7.78 -10.54 5.82
CA TYR A 46 -6.95 -9.71 6.69
C TYR A 46 -5.74 -10.46 7.27
N ASN A 47 -5.91 -11.71 7.70
CA ASN A 47 -4.80 -12.54 8.17
C ASN A 47 -3.78 -12.84 7.07
N SER A 48 -4.25 -13.00 5.83
CA SER A 48 -3.37 -13.21 4.68
C SER A 48 -2.59 -11.94 4.36
N LEU A 49 -3.26 -10.78 4.31
CA LEU A 49 -2.62 -9.48 4.10
C LEU A 49 -1.56 -9.20 5.16
N ARG A 50 -1.90 -9.37 6.44
CA ARG A 50 -0.94 -9.22 7.55
C ARG A 50 0.27 -10.14 7.37
N TYR A 51 0.04 -11.43 7.09
CA TYR A 51 1.13 -12.38 6.88
C TYR A 51 2.03 -11.98 5.71
N LEU A 52 1.46 -11.56 4.59
CA LEU A 52 2.22 -11.15 3.41
C LEU A 52 3.03 -9.86 3.68
N THR A 53 2.46 -8.90 4.42
CA THR A 53 3.16 -7.68 4.87
C THR A 53 4.32 -8.04 5.82
N ASP A 54 4.08 -8.89 6.82
CA ASP A 54 5.10 -9.34 7.78
C ASP A 54 6.25 -10.09 7.08
N LYS A 55 5.97 -10.75 5.94
CA LYS A 55 6.96 -11.42 5.10
C LYS A 55 7.59 -10.52 4.04
N GLN A 56 7.26 -9.22 4.03
CA GLN A 56 7.75 -8.25 3.05
C GLN A 56 7.48 -8.70 1.60
N LEU A 57 6.37 -9.40 1.39
CA LEU A 57 5.92 -9.82 0.05
C LEU A 57 4.98 -8.79 -0.58
N ILE A 58 4.34 -7.98 0.26
CA ILE A 58 3.49 -6.85 -0.12
C ILE A 58 3.79 -5.69 0.83
N ARG A 59 3.40 -4.48 0.44
CA ARG A 59 3.48 -3.28 1.27
C ARG A 59 2.09 -2.84 1.68
N GLU A 60 1.88 -2.58 2.96
CA GLU A 60 0.68 -1.88 3.45
C GLU A 60 0.95 -0.37 3.45
N LEU A 61 0.08 0.38 2.79
CA LEU A 61 0.10 1.83 2.73
C LEU A 61 -0.96 2.37 3.69
N LYS A 62 -0.50 2.92 4.82
CA LYS A 62 -1.35 3.58 5.81
C LYS A 62 -1.48 5.06 5.47
N LEU A 63 -2.55 5.39 4.76
CA LEU A 63 -2.81 6.74 4.25
C LEU A 63 -3.71 7.53 5.23
N GLY A 64 -3.18 7.86 6.40
CA GLY A 64 -3.91 8.61 7.44
C GLY A 64 -5.15 7.87 7.96
N GLU A 65 -6.30 8.54 8.00
CA GLU A 65 -7.59 7.95 8.42
C GLU A 65 -8.30 7.15 7.31
N SER A 66 -7.76 7.15 6.09
CA SER A 66 -8.31 6.34 5.01
C SER A 66 -8.02 4.86 5.20
N ALA A 67 -8.86 3.99 4.64
CA ALA A 67 -8.63 2.55 4.66
C ALA A 67 -7.24 2.20 4.10
N SER A 68 -6.53 1.28 4.75
CA SER A 68 -5.23 0.80 4.27
C SER A 68 -5.36 0.28 2.84
N ARG A 69 -4.38 0.63 2.02
CA ARG A 69 -4.19 0.11 0.67
C ARG A 69 -2.98 -0.81 0.64
N TYR A 70 -2.93 -1.71 -0.34
CA TYR A 70 -1.88 -2.72 -0.43
C TYR A 70 -1.23 -2.68 -1.81
N ASP A 71 0.10 -2.80 -1.87
CA ASP A 71 0.88 -2.96 -3.10
C ASP A 71 1.63 -4.30 -3.09
N ALA A 72 1.64 -5.02 -4.21
CA ALA A 72 2.47 -6.20 -4.41
C ALA A 72 3.92 -5.85 -4.74
N ARG A 73 4.19 -4.64 -5.23
CA ARG A 73 5.55 -4.18 -5.43
C ARG A 73 6.14 -3.72 -4.11
N THR A 74 7.37 -4.15 -3.88
CA THR A 74 8.15 -3.84 -2.69
C THR A 74 9.30 -2.89 -3.00
N ASP A 75 9.33 -2.32 -4.21
CA ASP A 75 10.27 -1.26 -4.56
C ASP A 75 9.95 0.01 -3.77
N GLU A 76 10.99 0.75 -3.40
CA GLU A 76 10.81 2.01 -2.68
C GLU A 76 10.28 3.07 -3.64
N HIS A 77 8.97 3.30 -3.57
CA HIS A 77 8.33 4.47 -4.16
C HIS A 77 7.53 5.21 -3.08
N GLN A 78 7.31 6.51 -3.31
CA GLN A 78 6.50 7.35 -2.42
C GLN A 78 5.10 7.51 -3.01
N HIS A 79 4.15 7.94 -2.19
CA HIS A 79 2.75 8.10 -2.60
C HIS A 79 2.26 9.52 -2.36
N ILE A 80 1.39 10.01 -3.24
CA ILE A 80 0.56 11.19 -3.00
C ILE A 80 -0.91 10.79 -2.96
N ILE A 81 -1.65 11.28 -1.96
CA ILE A 81 -3.09 11.07 -1.81
C ILE A 81 -3.86 12.37 -2.06
N CYS A 82 -4.92 12.26 -2.86
CA CYS A 82 -5.92 13.31 -2.98
C CYS A 82 -6.84 13.33 -1.76
N GLU A 83 -6.80 14.42 -0.99
CA GLU A 83 -7.62 14.62 0.21
C GLU A 83 -9.12 14.76 -0.09
N VAL A 84 -9.50 14.93 -1.35
CA VAL A 84 -10.90 15.11 -1.77
C VAL A 84 -11.54 13.80 -2.22
N CYS A 85 -10.83 12.97 -2.98
CA CYS A 85 -11.39 11.74 -3.57
C CYS A 85 -10.66 10.46 -3.17
N GLY A 86 -9.56 10.55 -2.43
CA GLY A 86 -8.77 9.39 -2.02
C GLY A 86 -8.01 8.70 -3.17
N LYS A 87 -7.89 9.35 -4.33
CA LYS A 87 -7.02 8.91 -5.43
C LYS A 87 -5.57 8.90 -4.94
N VAL A 88 -4.84 7.85 -5.28
CA VAL A 88 -3.42 7.68 -4.93
C VAL A 88 -2.61 7.58 -6.21
N ASP A 89 -1.60 8.42 -6.32
CA ASP A 89 -0.67 8.43 -7.45
C ASP A 89 0.75 8.14 -6.93
N GLU A 90 1.59 7.55 -7.78
CA GLU A 90 2.99 7.24 -7.49
C GLU A 90 3.88 8.48 -7.62
N VAL A 91 4.83 8.60 -6.71
CA VAL A 91 5.88 9.62 -6.73
C VAL A 91 7.22 8.91 -6.91
N MET A 92 7.87 9.18 -8.04
CA MET A 92 9.18 8.62 -8.41
C MET A 92 10.35 9.37 -7.77
N THR A 93 10.08 10.45 -7.05
CA THR A 93 11.11 11.22 -6.35
C THR A 93 11.59 10.47 -5.12
N GLU A 94 12.89 10.24 -5.04
CA GLU A 94 13.54 9.62 -3.90
C GLU A 94 13.53 10.54 -2.66
N VAL A 95 13.50 9.94 -1.48
CA VAL A 95 13.64 10.69 -0.21
C VAL A 95 15.11 11.09 -0.07
N PRO A 96 15.42 12.34 0.31
CA PRO A 96 16.81 12.75 0.54
C PRO A 96 17.52 11.84 1.56
N GLU A 97 18.71 11.35 1.20
CA GLU A 97 19.48 10.42 2.03
C GLU A 97 19.86 11.01 3.41
N ASP A 98 19.99 12.33 3.49
CA ASP A 98 20.41 13.07 4.67
C ASP A 98 19.31 13.24 5.74
N TRP A 99 18.04 13.00 5.39
CA TRP A 99 16.92 13.15 6.32
C TRP A 99 17.03 12.18 7.50
N ALA A 100 17.33 10.91 7.24
CA ALA A 100 17.48 9.92 8.29
C ALA A 100 18.63 10.28 9.24
N ALA A 101 19.77 10.70 8.70
CA ALA A 101 20.91 11.13 9.51
C ALA A 101 20.58 12.37 10.36
N THR A 102 19.88 13.34 9.79
CA THR A 102 19.44 14.56 10.48
C THR A 102 18.50 14.23 11.64
N VAL A 103 17.45 13.43 11.39
CA VAL A 103 16.49 13.03 12.42
C VAL A 103 17.15 12.20 13.52
N ALA A 104 18.09 11.30 13.17
CA ALA A 104 18.84 10.53 14.15
C ALA A 104 19.70 11.44 15.06
N GLY A 105 20.34 12.47 14.49
CA GLY A 105 21.13 13.45 15.24
C GLY A 105 20.29 14.34 16.17
N GLU A 106 19.08 14.71 15.76
CA GLU A 106 18.17 15.53 16.56
C GLU A 106 17.50 14.76 17.71
N THR A 107 17.28 13.45 17.54
CA THR A 107 16.46 12.65 18.45
C THR A 107 17.23 11.59 19.23
N ASN A 108 18.44 11.20 18.79
CA ASN A 108 19.20 10.04 19.24
C ASN A 108 18.51 8.67 19.04
N TYR A 109 17.61 8.56 18.06
CA TYR A 109 16.95 7.29 17.73
C TYR A 109 17.76 6.47 16.72
N ILE A 110 17.68 5.14 16.83
CA ILE A 110 18.10 4.24 15.75
C ILE A 110 16.94 4.15 14.76
N ILE A 111 17.11 4.74 13.58
CA ILE A 111 16.08 4.74 12.54
C ILE A 111 16.11 3.42 11.78
N HIS A 112 14.97 2.73 11.72
CA HIS A 112 14.82 1.47 11.00
C HIS A 112 14.16 1.64 9.63
N HIS A 113 13.33 2.66 9.44
CA HIS A 113 12.62 2.93 8.19
C HIS A 113 12.13 4.40 8.16
N ALA A 114 11.86 4.91 6.96
CA ALA A 114 11.17 6.17 6.73
C ALA A 114 10.07 5.95 5.70
N HIS A 115 8.90 6.57 5.93
CA HIS A 115 7.78 6.55 4.99
C HIS A 115 7.32 7.99 4.75
N VAL A 116 7.27 8.41 3.50
CA VAL A 116 6.75 9.73 3.12
C VAL A 116 5.45 9.54 2.35
N VAL A 117 4.40 10.21 2.82
CA VAL A 117 3.10 10.29 2.13
C VAL A 117 2.79 11.75 1.94
N PHE A 118 2.59 12.17 0.69
CA PHE A 118 2.19 13.53 0.36
C PHE A 118 0.67 13.64 0.38
N GLY A 119 0.14 14.69 1.03
CA GLY A 119 -1.26 15.09 0.93
C GLY A 119 -1.43 16.19 -0.12
N GLY A 120 -2.48 16.11 -0.94
CA GLY A 120 -2.76 17.13 -1.95
C GLY A 120 -4.16 17.03 -2.53
N VAL A 121 -4.41 17.75 -3.63
CA VAL A 121 -5.66 17.68 -4.39
C VAL A 121 -5.34 17.32 -5.83
N CYS A 122 -5.86 16.20 -6.33
CA CYS A 122 -5.60 15.75 -7.69
C CYS A 122 -6.16 16.73 -8.75
N PRO A 123 -5.63 16.74 -9.98
CA PRO A 123 -6.08 17.65 -11.03
C PRO A 123 -7.59 17.61 -11.29
N GLU A 124 -8.20 16.43 -11.24
CA GLU A 124 -9.65 16.25 -11.42
C GLU A 124 -10.47 16.97 -10.35
N CYS A 125 -10.05 16.87 -9.09
CA CYS A 125 -10.70 17.55 -7.96
C CYS A 125 -10.45 19.06 -7.96
N GLN A 126 -9.29 19.52 -8.44
CA GLN A 126 -9.02 20.94 -8.61
C GLN A 126 -9.98 21.57 -9.64
N ILE A 127 -10.25 20.85 -10.75
CA ILE A 127 -11.19 21.31 -11.78
C ILE A 127 -12.63 21.34 -11.24
N LYS A 128 -13.05 20.31 -10.49
CA LYS A 128 -14.39 20.25 -9.87
C LYS A 128 -14.62 21.35 -8.84
N ARG A 129 -13.58 21.80 -8.12
CA ARG A 129 -13.67 22.91 -7.15
C ARG A 129 -13.72 24.30 -7.77
N LYS A 130 -13.34 24.47 -9.04
CA LYS A 130 -13.39 25.77 -9.75
C LYS A 130 -14.74 26.07 -10.43
N LYS A 131 -15.69 25.12 -10.40
CA LYS A 131 -17.09 25.29 -10.81
C LYS A 131 -17.98 25.47 -9.60
#